data_AF-A0A7X1HU39-F1
#
_entry.id   AF-A0A7X1HU39-F1
#
_cell.length_a   1.000
_cell.length_b   1.000
_cell.length_c   1.000
_cell.angle_alpha   90.00
_cell.angle_beta   90.00
_cell.angle_gamma   90.00
#
_symmetry.space_group_name_H-M   'P 1'
#
loop_
_entity.id
_entity.type
_entity.pdbx_description
1 polymer ?
#
loop_
_entity_poly.entity_id
_entity_poly.type
_entity_poly.pdbx_seq_one_letter_code
_entity_poly.pdbx_strand_id
1 'polypeptide(L)'
;MKIRSQVGMVLNLDKCIGCHTCSVTCKNVWSSREGMEYAWFNNVETKPGIGYPKNWEDRDQWQGGWIRGISGKLTPRLGNRVSVLSKIFANPVLPAIDDYYEPFTYDYQHLHNAPEGKYLPTARPRSLISGERMDKINWGPNWEELLGGEFEKRARDRNFEAMQKRCTASSKIPS
;
A
#
# COMPACT_ATOMS: atom_id res chain seq x y z
N MET A 1 -18.26 13.51 33.40
CA MET A 1 -18.88 12.68 32.35
C MET A 1 -19.26 13.57 31.17
N LYS A 2 -18.71 13.34 29.97
CA LYS A 2 -19.06 14.10 28.75
C LYS A 2 -19.52 13.11 27.69
N ILE A 3 -20.84 12.92 27.55
CA ILE A 3 -21.40 11.99 26.57
C ILE A 3 -21.18 12.54 25.16
N ARG A 4 -20.74 11.67 24.26
CA ARG A 4 -20.57 11.92 22.82
C ARG A 4 -21.07 10.70 22.04
N SER A 5 -21.43 10.88 20.78
CA SER A 5 -21.82 9.80 19.86
C SER A 5 -20.89 9.77 18.63
N GLN A 6 -20.69 8.57 18.09
CA GLN A 6 -19.89 8.31 16.89
C GLN A 6 -20.45 7.06 16.18
N VAL A 7 -20.46 7.07 14.85
CA VAL A 7 -20.79 5.87 14.05
C VAL A 7 -19.54 5.01 13.93
N GLY A 8 -19.59 3.78 14.48
CA GLY A 8 -18.53 2.79 14.34
C GLY A 8 -18.73 1.87 13.14
N MET A 9 -17.71 1.11 12.78
CA MET A 9 -17.74 0.12 11.69
C MET A 9 -17.17 -1.21 12.19
N VAL A 10 -17.75 -2.31 11.71
CA VAL A 10 -17.27 -3.68 11.97
C VAL A 10 -17.05 -4.37 10.64
N LEU A 11 -15.87 -4.99 10.48
CA LEU A 11 -15.54 -5.82 9.31
C LEU A 11 -15.37 -7.26 9.79
N ASN A 12 -16.24 -8.16 9.31
CA ASN A 12 -16.12 -9.58 9.62
C ASN A 12 -15.14 -10.25 8.64
N LEU A 13 -13.93 -10.54 9.12
CA LEU A 13 -12.86 -11.13 8.31
C LEU A 13 -13.15 -12.59 7.88
N ASP A 14 -14.00 -13.31 8.60
CA ASP A 14 -14.46 -14.66 8.21
C ASP A 14 -15.32 -14.64 6.94
N LYS A 15 -16.03 -13.53 6.71
CA LYS A 15 -16.86 -13.30 5.51
C LYS A 15 -16.17 -12.46 4.44
N CYS A 16 -14.93 -12.02 4.70
CA CYS A 16 -14.18 -11.26 3.72
C CYS A 16 -13.68 -12.20 2.62
N ILE A 17 -14.03 -11.88 1.37
CA ILE A 17 -13.62 -12.68 0.20
C ILE A 17 -12.49 -12.02 -0.61
N GLY A 18 -11.93 -10.90 -0.14
CA GLY A 18 -10.84 -10.21 -0.83
C GLY A 18 -11.18 -9.73 -2.24
N CYS A 19 -12.43 -9.36 -2.54
CA CYS A 19 -12.86 -9.02 -3.91
C CYS A 19 -12.52 -7.60 -4.38
N HIS A 20 -11.98 -6.75 -3.49
CA HIS A 20 -11.63 -5.34 -3.77
C HIS A 20 -12.78 -4.40 -4.22
N THR A 21 -14.04 -4.84 -4.24
CA THR A 21 -15.19 -3.98 -4.62
C THR A 21 -15.26 -2.68 -3.82
N CYS A 22 -15.02 -2.76 -2.50
CA CYS A 22 -14.96 -1.59 -1.63
C CYS A 22 -13.86 -0.58 -2.01
N SER A 23 -12.75 -1.06 -2.55
CA SER A 23 -11.64 -0.22 -2.98
C SER A 23 -11.98 0.52 -4.27
N VAL A 24 -12.56 -0.17 -5.25
CA VAL A 24 -12.94 0.40 -6.54
C VAL A 24 -14.06 1.44 -6.40
N THR A 25 -15.09 1.15 -5.60
CA THR A 25 -16.17 2.12 -5.39
C THR A 25 -15.67 3.38 -4.70
N CYS A 26 -14.79 3.24 -3.70
CA CYS A 26 -14.15 4.38 -3.04
C CYS A 26 -13.28 5.20 -4.02
N LYS A 27 -12.43 4.51 -4.81
CA LYS A 27 -11.56 5.14 -5.82
C LYS A 27 -12.37 5.98 -6.80
N ASN A 28 -13.38 5.37 -7.44
CA ASN A 28 -14.19 6.01 -8.48
C ASN A 28 -14.90 7.27 -7.99
N VAL A 29 -15.38 7.26 -6.75
CA VAL A 29 -16.12 8.40 -6.19
C VAL A 29 -15.16 9.50 -5.71
N TRP A 30 -14.04 9.16 -5.09
CA TRP A 30 -13.27 10.11 -4.29
C TRP A 30 -11.87 10.44 -4.80
N SER A 31 -11.15 9.48 -5.39
CA SER A 31 -9.70 9.59 -5.63
C SER A 31 -9.25 9.22 -7.05
N SER A 32 -10.09 9.46 -8.06
CA SER A 32 -9.73 9.29 -9.48
C SER A 32 -9.08 10.52 -10.14
N ARG A 33 -8.86 11.60 -9.39
CA ARG A 33 -8.23 12.83 -9.89
C ARG A 33 -6.70 12.70 -9.86
N GLU A 34 -6.04 13.42 -10.78
CA GLU A 34 -4.58 13.59 -10.78
C GLU A 34 -4.06 14.14 -9.43
N GLY A 35 -2.92 13.62 -8.97
CA GLY A 35 -2.35 13.81 -7.64
C GLY A 35 -2.89 12.83 -6.58
N MET A 36 -3.96 12.09 -6.86
CA MET A 36 -4.61 11.14 -5.95
C MET A 36 -4.85 9.76 -6.58
N GLU A 37 -4.47 9.56 -7.84
CA GLU A 37 -4.63 8.32 -8.59
C GLU A 37 -3.91 7.16 -7.92
N TYR A 38 -2.76 7.39 -7.28
CA TYR A 38 -2.07 6.38 -6.49
C TYR A 38 -2.79 6.07 -5.17
N ALA A 39 -3.57 7.01 -4.62
CA ALA A 39 -4.10 6.93 -3.27
C ALA A 39 -5.39 6.10 -3.15
N TRP A 40 -5.34 4.99 -2.42
CA TRP A 40 -6.48 4.13 -2.10
C TRP A 40 -6.95 4.36 -0.67
N PHE A 41 -8.00 5.18 -0.47
CA PHE A 41 -8.52 5.46 0.88
C PHE A 41 -9.09 4.21 1.56
N ASN A 42 -9.72 3.35 0.77
CA ASN A 42 -10.06 2.00 1.16
C ASN A 42 -9.23 1.05 0.31
N ASN A 43 -8.32 0.31 0.93
CA ASN A 43 -7.55 -0.75 0.29
C ASN A 43 -7.81 -2.09 0.99
N VAL A 44 -7.43 -3.18 0.33
CA VAL A 44 -7.50 -4.55 0.85
C VAL A 44 -6.15 -5.18 0.63
N GLU A 45 -5.65 -5.90 1.63
CA GLU A 45 -4.31 -6.51 1.63
C GLU A 45 -4.43 -8.00 1.92
N THR A 46 -3.66 -8.82 1.20
CA THR A 46 -3.53 -10.25 1.51
C THR A 46 -2.46 -10.44 2.58
N LYS A 47 -2.78 -11.25 3.61
CA LYS A 47 -1.85 -11.61 4.67
C LYS A 47 -1.38 -13.07 4.53
N PRO A 48 -0.11 -13.39 4.81
CA PRO A 48 0.97 -12.46 5.21
C PRO A 48 1.49 -11.61 4.04
N GLY A 49 1.83 -10.36 4.31
CA GLY A 49 2.31 -9.37 3.34
C GLY A 49 2.71 -8.05 4.00
N ILE A 50 3.49 -7.24 3.29
CA ILE A 50 3.99 -5.94 3.77
C ILE A 50 3.00 -4.79 3.54
N GLY A 51 2.00 -4.98 2.68
CA GLY A 51 0.84 -4.09 2.58
C GLY A 51 1.07 -2.81 1.78
N TYR A 52 0.18 -1.84 1.97
CA TYR A 52 0.13 -0.58 1.22
C TYR A 52 -0.05 0.63 2.18
N PRO A 53 0.92 1.57 2.26
CA PRO A 53 2.27 1.49 1.68
C PRO A 53 3.07 0.33 2.28
N LYS A 54 4.17 -0.02 1.64
CA LYS A 54 5.07 -1.11 2.06
C LYS A 54 5.46 -0.94 3.54
N ASN A 55 5.36 -2.03 4.30
CA ASN A 55 5.71 -2.10 5.73
C ASN A 55 4.93 -1.11 6.63
N TRP A 56 3.71 -0.68 6.29
CA TRP A 56 3.01 0.35 7.06
C TRP A 56 2.82 0.03 8.56
N GLU A 57 2.83 -1.24 8.95
CA GLU A 57 2.75 -1.69 10.35
C GLU A 57 4.05 -1.50 11.15
N ASP A 58 5.18 -1.27 10.47
CA ASP A 58 6.46 -1.02 11.12
C ASP A 58 6.49 0.42 11.69
N ARG A 59 6.15 0.51 12.97
CA ARG A 59 6.14 1.77 13.72
C ARG A 59 7.54 2.30 14.01
N ASP A 60 8.58 1.48 13.92
CA ASP A 60 9.95 1.93 14.12
C ASP A 60 10.47 2.60 12.84
N GLN A 61 10.05 2.13 11.67
CA GLN A 61 10.23 2.81 10.38
C GLN A 61 9.40 4.09 10.26
N TRP A 62 8.07 4.00 10.43
CA TRP A 62 7.14 5.09 10.07
C TRP A 62 6.82 6.09 11.18
N GLN A 63 7.21 5.78 12.43
CA GLN A 63 6.97 6.63 13.61
C GLN A 63 5.50 7.05 13.83
N GLY A 64 4.55 6.24 13.37
CA GLY A 64 3.12 6.44 13.57
C GLY A 64 2.63 6.14 14.99
N GLY A 65 1.50 6.75 15.37
CA GLY A 65 0.83 6.49 16.64
C GLY A 65 1.44 7.19 17.86
N TRP A 66 1.19 6.63 19.04
CA TRP A 66 1.55 7.21 20.33
C TRP A 66 2.52 6.30 21.11
N ILE A 67 3.37 6.91 21.92
CA ILE A 67 4.17 6.24 22.94
C ILE A 67 3.70 6.70 24.32
N ARG A 68 3.75 5.78 25.29
CA ARG A 68 3.46 6.07 26.70
C ARG A 68 4.78 6.22 27.44
N GLY A 69 5.05 7.42 27.95
CA GLY A 69 6.24 7.68 28.75
C GLY A 69 6.16 7.01 30.13
N ILE A 70 7.29 6.98 30.84
CA ILE A 70 7.40 6.40 32.20
C ILE A 70 6.42 7.07 33.18
N SER A 71 6.18 8.37 33.01
CA SER A 71 5.18 9.12 33.79
C SER A 71 3.73 8.81 33.44
N GLY A 72 3.48 7.92 32.47
CA GLY A 72 2.16 7.58 31.96
C GLY A 72 1.61 8.55 30.92
N LYS A 73 2.30 9.67 30.64
CA LYS A 73 1.89 10.65 29.62
C LYS A 73 2.06 10.11 28.21
N LEU A 74 1.07 10.37 27.34
CA LEU A 74 1.14 10.05 25.92
C LEU A 74 1.87 11.15 25.14
N THR A 75 2.76 10.75 24.24
CA THR A 75 3.40 11.63 23.25
C THR A 75 3.33 10.98 21.87
N PRO A 76 3.18 11.76 20.78
CA PRO A 76 3.29 11.20 19.43
C PRO A 76 4.64 10.50 19.28
N ARG A 77 4.67 9.35 18.61
CA ARG A 77 5.91 8.63 18.35
C ARG A 77 6.87 9.46 17.48
N LEU A 78 6.33 10.27 16.59
CA LEU A 78 7.08 11.24 15.78
C LEU A 78 7.87 12.26 16.62
N GLY A 79 7.43 12.54 17.86
CA GLY A 79 8.08 13.46 18.78
C GLY A 79 7.11 14.39 19.52
N ASN A 80 7.66 15.18 20.44
CA ASN A 80 6.92 16.27 21.09
C ASN A 80 6.70 17.44 20.11
N ARG A 81 5.96 18.48 20.53
CA ARG A 81 5.60 19.63 19.67
C ARG A 81 6.81 20.30 18.98
N VAL A 82 7.90 20.51 19.71
CA VAL A 82 9.11 21.14 19.18
C VAL A 82 9.81 20.22 18.20
N SER A 83 9.93 18.94 18.54
CA SER A 83 10.55 17.92 17.68
C SER A 83 9.77 17.69 16.38
N VAL A 84 8.45 17.78 16.41
CA VAL A 84 7.63 17.72 15.19
C VAL A 84 7.83 18.98 14.35
N LEU A 85 7.84 20.16 14.98
CA LEU A 85 8.04 21.43 14.26
C LEU A 85 9.40 21.50 13.56
N SER A 86 10.47 20.95 14.16
CA SER A 86 11.79 20.90 13.53
C SER A 86 11.84 20.01 12.28
N LYS A 87 10.83 19.14 12.06
CA LYS A 87 10.74 18.24 10.90
C LYS A 87 9.85 18.78 9.78
N ILE A 88 9.32 20.02 9.90
CA ILE A 88 8.31 20.54 8.96
C ILE A 88 8.84 20.74 7.53
N PHE A 89 10.09 21.17 7.37
CA PHE A 89 10.67 21.47 6.06
C PHE A 89 11.08 20.22 5.29
N ALA A 90 11.37 19.13 5.99
CA ALA A 90 11.67 17.83 5.42
C ALA A 90 11.33 16.77 6.48
N ASN A 91 10.18 16.12 6.32
CA ASN A 91 9.77 15.07 7.24
C ASN A 91 10.58 13.79 6.95
N PRO A 92 11.46 13.33 7.87
CA PRO A 92 12.42 12.25 7.60
C PRO A 92 11.78 10.87 7.50
N VAL A 93 10.51 10.72 7.89
CA VAL A 93 9.77 9.45 7.91
C VAL A 93 8.51 9.50 7.05
N LEU A 94 8.42 10.48 6.15
CA LEU A 94 7.34 10.56 5.19
C LEU A 94 7.51 9.44 4.14
N PRO A 95 6.51 8.57 3.93
CA PRO A 95 6.55 7.59 2.85
C PRO A 95 6.70 8.28 1.50
N ALA A 96 7.64 7.80 0.69
CA ALA A 96 7.84 8.25 -0.67
C ALA A 96 6.85 7.55 -1.63
N ILE A 97 6.77 8.03 -2.86
CA ILE A 97 5.87 7.43 -3.86
C ILE A 97 6.20 5.96 -4.14
N ASP A 98 7.48 5.59 -4.06
CA ASP A 98 7.94 4.21 -4.25
C ASP A 98 7.58 3.27 -3.09
N ASP A 99 7.24 3.80 -1.91
CA ASP A 99 6.68 3.02 -0.81
C ASP A 99 5.21 2.65 -1.09
N TYR A 100 4.53 3.45 -1.90
CA TYR A 100 3.22 3.12 -2.48
C TYR A 100 3.42 2.35 -3.78
N TYR A 101 3.40 3.05 -4.90
CA TYR A 101 3.76 2.62 -6.25
C TYR A 101 3.78 3.85 -7.17
N GLU A 102 4.56 3.80 -8.24
CA GLU A 102 4.43 4.76 -9.33
C GLU A 102 3.11 4.50 -10.09
N PRO A 103 2.12 5.42 -10.05
CA PRO A 103 0.89 5.23 -10.79
C PRO A 103 1.17 5.21 -12.29
N PHE A 104 0.51 4.30 -13.00
CA PHE A 104 0.76 4.06 -14.42
C PHE A 104 -0.54 3.94 -15.21
N THR A 105 -0.43 4.21 -16.50
CA THR A 105 -1.44 3.96 -17.51
C THR A 105 -0.81 3.23 -18.70
N TYR A 106 -1.58 2.95 -19.75
CA TYR A 106 -1.09 2.32 -20.97
C TYR A 106 -1.38 3.18 -22.19
N ASP A 107 -0.50 3.08 -23.18
CA ASP A 107 -0.67 3.74 -24.47
C ASP A 107 -1.67 2.97 -25.37
N TYR A 108 -2.95 2.97 -24.97
CA TYR A 108 -4.00 2.25 -25.69
C TYR A 108 -4.19 2.76 -27.11
N GLN A 109 -3.97 4.06 -27.35
CA GLN A 109 -4.11 4.68 -28.67
C GLN A 109 -3.11 4.12 -29.69
N HIS A 110 -1.96 3.61 -29.25
CA HIS A 110 -1.03 2.92 -30.13
C HIS A 110 -1.65 1.66 -30.80
N LEU A 111 -2.61 0.99 -30.15
CA LEU A 111 -3.29 -0.16 -30.75
C LEU A 111 -4.22 0.23 -31.92
N HIS A 112 -4.70 1.47 -31.93
CA HIS A 112 -5.59 1.98 -32.97
C HIS A 112 -4.83 2.64 -34.12
N ASN A 113 -3.75 3.36 -33.79
CA ASN A 113 -3.07 4.25 -34.72
C ASN A 113 -1.72 3.71 -35.21
N ALA A 114 -1.33 2.49 -34.82
CA ALA A 114 -0.08 1.91 -35.28
C ALA A 114 -0.07 1.76 -36.80
N PRO A 115 0.98 2.23 -37.49
CA PRO A 115 1.11 2.00 -38.93
C PRO A 115 1.32 0.51 -39.21
N GLU A 116 1.08 0.11 -40.45
CA GLU A 116 1.41 -1.24 -40.91
C GLU A 116 2.90 -1.53 -40.67
N GLY A 117 3.19 -2.70 -40.11
CA GLY A 117 4.54 -3.05 -39.70
C GLY A 117 4.72 -4.54 -39.50
N LYS A 118 5.98 -4.94 -39.32
CA LYS A 118 6.36 -6.35 -39.18
C LYS A 118 5.88 -6.99 -37.87
N TYR A 119 5.63 -6.19 -36.85
CA TYR A 119 5.30 -6.67 -35.49
C TYR A 119 3.94 -6.14 -35.05
N LEU A 120 3.24 -6.94 -34.24
CA LEU A 120 1.96 -6.56 -33.67
C LEU A 120 2.14 -5.37 -32.69
N PRO A 121 1.25 -4.36 -32.74
CA PRO A 121 1.30 -3.24 -31.81
C PRO A 121 0.92 -3.69 -30.40
N THR A 122 1.51 -3.03 -29.39
CA THR A 122 1.25 -3.31 -27.97
C THR A 122 1.06 -2.02 -27.19
N ALA A 123 0.08 -1.96 -26.29
CA ALA A 123 -0.07 -0.85 -25.36
C ALA A 123 0.96 -0.98 -24.23
N ARG A 124 2.04 -0.18 -24.27
CA ARG A 124 3.08 -0.20 -23.24
C ARG A 124 2.76 0.75 -22.08
N PRO A 125 3.27 0.45 -20.87
CA PRO A 125 3.01 1.27 -19.70
C PRO A 125 3.69 2.64 -19.79
N ARG A 126 3.04 3.65 -19.22
CA ARG A 126 3.53 5.02 -19.06
C ARG A 126 3.29 5.48 -17.63
N SER A 127 4.24 6.24 -17.10
CA SER A 127 4.10 6.87 -15.79
C SER A 127 3.03 7.95 -15.82
N LEU A 128 2.17 8.00 -14.81
CA LEU A 128 1.26 9.12 -14.58
C LEU A 128 1.94 10.27 -13.82
N ILE A 129 3.18 10.09 -13.34
CA ILE A 129 3.98 11.16 -12.72
C ILE A 129 4.79 11.90 -13.78
N SER A 130 5.59 11.16 -14.58
CA SER A 130 6.52 11.76 -15.54
C SER A 130 5.97 11.81 -16.97
N GLY A 131 4.93 11.02 -17.30
CA GLY A 131 4.46 10.81 -18.67
C GLY A 131 5.37 9.92 -19.52
N GLU A 132 6.54 9.55 -19.00
CA GLU A 132 7.53 8.76 -19.72
C GLU A 132 7.11 7.29 -19.85
N ARG A 133 7.70 6.63 -20.84
CA ARG A 133 7.49 5.20 -21.08
C ARG A 133 8.19 4.40 -19.99
N MET A 134 7.46 3.46 -19.39
CA MET A 134 8.03 2.53 -18.44
C MET A 134 8.53 1.27 -19.17
N ASP A 135 9.68 0.76 -18.78
CA ASP A 135 10.17 -0.53 -19.29
C ASP A 135 9.45 -1.70 -18.64
N LYS A 136 9.17 -1.60 -17.34
CA LYS A 136 8.45 -2.61 -16.58
C LYS A 136 7.74 -1.98 -15.39
N ILE A 137 6.52 -2.46 -15.11
CA ILE A 137 5.84 -2.18 -13.84
C ILE A 137 6.45 -3.10 -12.77
N ASN A 138 7.01 -2.51 -11.72
CA ASN A 138 7.72 -3.24 -10.67
C ASN A 138 6.91 -3.42 -9.38
N TRP A 139 5.84 -2.64 -9.22
CA TRP A 139 5.00 -2.69 -8.03
C TRP A 139 3.59 -2.15 -8.31
N GLY A 140 2.66 -2.39 -7.39
CA GLY A 140 1.30 -1.88 -7.42
C GLY A 140 0.65 -1.93 -6.03
N PRO A 141 -0.54 -1.33 -5.85
CA PRO A 141 -1.18 -1.21 -4.54
C PRO A 141 -1.68 -2.54 -3.95
N ASN A 142 -1.69 -3.60 -4.75
CA ASN A 142 -2.11 -4.95 -4.38
C ASN A 142 -1.13 -6.01 -4.91
N TRP A 143 0.18 -5.72 -4.89
CA TRP A 143 1.20 -6.58 -5.53
C TRP A 143 1.33 -7.98 -4.89
N GLU A 144 0.92 -8.12 -3.62
CA GLU A 144 1.04 -9.35 -2.83
C GLU A 144 -0.27 -10.17 -2.79
N GLU A 145 -1.24 -9.84 -3.64
CA GLU A 145 -2.54 -10.51 -3.74
C GLU A 145 -2.38 -12.03 -3.86
N LEU A 146 -3.26 -12.79 -3.20
CA LEU A 146 -3.31 -14.25 -3.30
C LEU A 146 -1.95 -14.92 -3.05
N LEU A 147 -1.18 -14.38 -2.10
CA LEU A 147 0.17 -14.84 -1.74
C LEU A 147 1.21 -14.66 -2.85
N GLY A 148 1.00 -13.67 -3.73
CA GLY A 148 1.92 -13.31 -4.80
C GLY A 148 3.33 -13.04 -4.31
N GLY A 149 4.32 -13.66 -4.96
CA GLY A 149 5.73 -13.55 -4.59
C GLY A 149 6.21 -14.59 -3.56
N GLU A 150 7.52 -14.64 -3.37
CA GLU A 150 8.18 -15.60 -2.49
C GLU A 150 7.74 -15.44 -1.03
N PHE A 151 7.53 -16.56 -0.34
CA PHE A 151 7.16 -16.54 1.08
C PHE A 151 8.16 -15.76 1.92
N GLU A 152 9.47 -15.85 1.64
CA GLU A 152 10.49 -15.11 2.37
C GLU A 152 10.27 -13.59 2.35
N LYS A 153 9.82 -13.05 1.21
CA LYS A 153 9.52 -11.62 1.06
C LYS A 153 8.26 -11.23 1.82
N ARG A 154 7.19 -12.03 1.68
CA ARG A 154 5.92 -11.81 2.38
C ARG A 154 6.01 -12.04 3.89
N ALA A 155 6.88 -12.96 4.33
CA ALA A 155 7.11 -13.27 5.74
C ALA A 155 7.85 -12.15 6.50
N ARG A 156 8.25 -11.07 5.81
CA ARG A 156 8.69 -9.81 6.43
C ARG A 156 7.53 -9.03 7.06
N ASP A 157 6.29 -9.45 6.84
CA ASP A 157 5.11 -9.02 7.57
C ASP A 157 5.41 -8.86 9.07
N ARG A 158 5.11 -7.69 9.62
CA ARG A 158 5.38 -7.33 11.03
C ARG A 158 4.66 -8.27 11.99
N ASN A 159 3.51 -8.83 11.60
CA ASN A 159 2.74 -9.76 12.42
C ASN A 159 3.47 -11.09 12.67
N PHE A 160 4.52 -11.40 11.90
CA PHE A 160 5.32 -12.61 12.07
C PHE A 160 6.53 -12.47 13.01
N GLU A 161 6.81 -11.29 13.58
CA GLU A 161 8.04 -11.03 14.36
C GLU A 161 8.28 -12.02 15.51
N ALA A 162 7.23 -12.39 16.24
CA ALA A 162 7.30 -13.29 17.39
C ALA A 162 6.95 -14.77 17.05
N MET A 163 6.89 -15.14 15.77
CA MET A 163 6.45 -16.46 15.32
C MET A 163 7.58 -17.28 14.68
N GLN A 164 7.56 -18.59 14.89
CA GLN A 164 8.40 -19.52 14.14
C GLN A 164 7.86 -19.73 12.73
N LYS A 165 8.53 -19.13 11.72
CA LYS A 165 8.05 -19.07 10.33
C LYS A 165 8.30 -20.34 9.49
N ARG A 166 9.03 -21.32 10.03
CA ARG A 166 9.48 -22.52 9.28
C ARG A 166 8.34 -23.49 8.97
N CYS A 167 7.38 -23.66 9.88
CA CYS A 167 6.24 -24.57 9.67
C CYS A 167 5.21 -24.02 8.67
N THR A 168 5.06 -22.70 8.58
CA THR A 168 4.12 -22.02 7.66
C THR A 168 4.55 -22.03 6.20
N ALA A 169 5.79 -22.42 5.89
CA ALA A 169 6.30 -22.55 4.52
C ALA A 169 5.99 -23.91 3.86
N SER A 170 5.46 -24.88 4.63
CA SER A 170 5.43 -26.30 4.22
C SER A 170 4.17 -26.75 3.47
N SER A 171 3.20 -25.87 3.20
CA SER A 171 2.01 -26.21 2.40
C SER A 171 2.25 -26.03 0.89
N LYS A 172 3.43 -26.43 0.39
CA LYS A 172 3.56 -26.79 -1.02
C LYS A 172 2.79 -28.09 -1.22
N ILE A 173 1.55 -27.99 -1.68
CA ILE A 173 0.90 -29.12 -2.36
C ILE A 173 1.77 -29.39 -3.59
N PRO A 174 2.39 -30.58 -3.73
CA PRO A 174 3.08 -30.93 -4.95
C PRO A 174 2.05 -30.94 -6.08
N SER A 175 2.35 -30.24 -7.17
CA SER A 175 1.67 -30.37 -8.46
C SER A 175 1.75 -31.78 -8.99
#